data_AF-A0A8S4SM91-F1
#
_entry.id   AF-A0A8S4SM91-F1
#
_cell.length_a   1.000
_cell.length_b   1.000
_cell.length_c   1.000
_cell.angle_alpha   90.00
_cell.angle_beta   90.00
_cell.angle_gamma   90.00
#
_symmetry.space_group_name_H-M   'P 1'
#
loop_
_entity.id
_entity.type
_entity.pdbx_description
1 polymer ?
#
loop_
_entity_poly.entity_id
_entity_poly.type
_entity_poly.pdbx_seq_one_letter_code
_entity_poly.pdbx_strand_id
1 'polypeptide(L)'
;GGCEKLELAMMSFFEAFRKIYVGEQVVKNSKVYRRLSEVFGFSDESQLLSVIIRKIITNLKFWGSSEPIISKTLGLLSELSGGYSCVRKLVKLEEVHVMLTHHTAEHFPFLGMGANTVEMRCRSMLYAALGRLLMVELGEDEERFLAFMMPLTAAFESIISSGMLNNAESPMFASEEAKKTLIGLARDLRGLAFAFNTKTTYMMLFDWM
;
A
#
# COMPACT_ATOMS: atom_id res chain seq x y z
N GLY A 1 14.16 18.29 -6.84
CA GLY A 1 13.82 17.38 -5.73
C GLY A 1 13.36 18.20 -4.54
N GLY A 2 12.36 17.72 -3.79
CA GLY A 2 11.94 18.35 -2.53
C GLY A 2 12.96 18.15 -1.41
N CYS A 3 12.66 18.61 -0.20
CA CYS A 3 13.51 18.43 0.96
C CYS A 3 13.13 17.13 1.71
N GLU A 4 13.97 16.10 1.69
CA GLU A 4 13.69 14.82 2.39
C GLU A 4 13.44 15.00 3.88
N LYS A 5 14.19 15.90 4.52
CA LYS A 5 14.02 16.19 5.95
C LYS A 5 12.63 16.77 6.24
N LEU A 6 12.13 17.63 5.36
CA LEU A 6 10.79 18.19 5.49
C LEU A 6 9.72 17.10 5.31
N GLU A 7 9.92 16.20 4.36
CA GLU A 7 9.01 15.07 4.13
C GLU A 7 8.94 14.13 5.32
N LEU A 8 10.09 13.74 5.88
CA LEU A 8 10.15 12.90 7.09
C LEU A 8 9.51 13.60 8.30
N ALA A 9 9.73 14.92 8.45
CA ALA A 9 9.09 15.70 9.49
C ALA A 9 7.57 15.75 9.31
N MET A 10 7.08 15.93 8.08
CA MET A 10 5.66 15.93 7.75
C MET A 10 5.01 14.57 8.04
N MET A 11 5.69 13.47 7.69
CA MET A 11 5.19 12.14 8.00
C MET A 11 5.13 11.87 9.50
N SER A 12 6.15 12.32 10.24
CA SER A 12 6.17 12.21 11.70
C SER A 12 5.07 13.07 12.36
N PHE A 13 4.81 14.26 11.81
CA PHE A 13 3.68 15.09 12.22
C PHE A 13 2.35 14.36 12.01
N PHE A 14 2.10 13.78 10.84
CA PHE A 14 0.86 13.06 10.58
C PHE A 14 0.68 11.84 11.48
N GLU A 15 1.75 11.11 11.77
CA GLU A 15 1.73 9.99 12.71
C GLU A 15 1.32 10.43 14.12
N ALA A 16 1.96 11.48 14.66
CA ALA A 16 1.64 12.03 15.97
C ALA A 16 0.21 12.62 15.99
N PHE A 17 -0.16 13.37 14.96
CA PHE A 17 -1.48 13.96 14.82
C PHE A 17 -2.57 12.89 14.81
N ARG A 18 -2.40 11.84 14.00
CA ARG A 18 -3.31 10.69 13.94
C ARG A 18 -3.46 10.06 15.33
N LYS A 19 -2.36 9.79 16.04
CA LYS A 19 -2.39 9.12 17.35
C LYS A 19 -3.24 9.86 18.39
N ILE A 20 -3.34 11.18 18.30
CA ILE A 20 -4.07 12.01 19.27
C ILE A 20 -5.48 12.33 18.77
N TYR A 21 -5.65 12.56 17.47
CA TYR A 21 -6.87 13.17 16.91
C TYR A 21 -7.64 12.29 15.94
N VAL A 22 -7.18 11.07 15.61
CA VAL A 22 -7.89 10.13 14.73
C VAL A 22 -8.11 8.80 15.46
N GLY A 23 -9.37 8.41 15.65
CA GLY A 23 -9.74 7.18 16.35
C GLY A 23 -11.06 7.27 17.13
N GLU A 24 -11.53 6.13 17.65
CA GLU A 24 -12.84 6.01 18.33
C GLU A 24 -12.98 6.85 19.60
N GLN A 25 -11.90 7.04 20.36
CA GLN A 25 -11.93 7.79 21.62
C GLN A 25 -11.61 9.28 21.47
N VAL A 26 -11.52 9.78 20.23
CA VAL A 26 -11.22 11.19 20.02
C VAL A 26 -12.45 12.03 20.35
N VAL A 27 -12.29 12.92 21.31
CA VAL A 27 -13.31 13.91 21.66
C VAL A 27 -13.50 14.84 20.45
N LYS A 28 -14.61 14.66 19.72
CA LYS A 28 -15.00 15.47 18.55
C LYS A 28 -15.06 16.99 18.82
N ASN A 29 -15.06 17.40 20.10
CA ASN A 29 -15.02 18.80 20.55
C ASN A 29 -13.60 19.36 20.76
N SER A 30 -12.56 18.69 20.26
CA SER A 30 -11.20 19.24 20.29
C SER A 30 -11.13 20.57 19.54
N LYS A 31 -10.51 21.58 20.17
CA LYS A 31 -10.24 22.90 19.55
C LYS A 31 -9.50 22.78 18.21
N VAL A 32 -8.75 21.70 18.00
CA VAL A 32 -8.05 21.40 16.75
C VAL A 32 -9.00 21.21 15.57
N TYR A 33 -10.09 20.44 15.72
CA TYR A 33 -11.02 20.21 14.61
C TYR A 33 -11.74 21.50 14.20
N ARG A 34 -12.09 22.34 15.17
CA ARG A 34 -12.60 23.69 14.91
C ARG A 34 -11.59 24.51 14.11
N ARG A 35 -10.32 24.52 14.51
CA ARG A 35 -9.30 25.32 13.82
C ARG A 35 -8.98 24.79 12.42
N LEU A 36 -8.97 23.47 12.24
CA LEU A 36 -8.85 22.83 10.93
C LEU A 36 -10.02 23.21 10.02
N SER A 37 -11.24 23.26 10.56
CA SER A 37 -12.41 23.74 9.83
C SER A 37 -12.26 25.19 9.40
N GLU A 38 -11.82 26.08 10.30
CA GLU A 38 -11.65 27.51 10.01
C GLU A 38 -10.54 27.82 8.99
N VAL A 39 -9.43 27.06 9.01
CA VAL A 39 -8.25 27.33 8.18
C VAL A 39 -8.30 26.55 6.86
N PHE A 40 -8.69 25.28 6.91
CA PHE A 40 -8.65 24.37 5.77
C PHE A 40 -10.04 24.01 5.24
N GLY A 41 -11.12 24.45 5.90
CA GLY A 41 -12.49 24.13 5.49
C GLY A 41 -12.91 22.71 5.83
N PHE A 42 -12.17 21.98 6.69
CA PHE A 42 -12.49 20.59 6.99
C PHE A 42 -13.76 20.47 7.83
N SER A 43 -14.76 19.74 7.33
CA SER A 43 -16.03 19.50 8.03
C SER A 43 -16.00 18.27 8.93
N ASP A 44 -15.13 17.30 8.63
CA ASP A 44 -15.11 16.02 9.31
C ASP A 44 -13.75 15.31 9.22
N GLU A 45 -13.61 14.23 10.01
CA GLU A 45 -12.43 13.38 10.06
C GLU A 45 -12.11 12.69 8.72
N SER A 46 -13.10 12.41 7.87
CA SER A 46 -12.88 11.74 6.58
C SER A 46 -12.11 12.63 5.61
N GLN A 47 -12.36 13.94 5.63
CA GLN A 47 -11.58 14.90 4.84
C GLN A 47 -10.13 14.98 5.29
N LEU A 48 -9.88 14.92 6.60
CA LEU A 48 -8.53 14.82 7.14
C LEU A 48 -7.84 13.53 6.67
N LEU A 49 -8.55 12.39 6.74
CA LEU A 49 -8.03 11.10 6.25
C LEU A 49 -7.72 11.17 4.74
N SER A 50 -8.56 11.81 3.93
CA SER A 50 -8.28 12.06 2.50
C SER A 50 -6.98 12.84 2.31
N VAL A 51 -6.73 13.89 3.09
CA VAL A 51 -5.46 14.64 3.00
C VAL A 51 -4.26 13.74 3.32
N ILE A 52 -4.37 12.92 4.37
CA ILE A 52 -3.29 12.01 4.77
C ILE A 52 -3.04 10.95 3.69
N ILE A 53 -4.09 10.33 3.13
CA ILE A 53 -3.97 9.33 2.06
C ILE A 53 -3.42 9.96 0.78
N ARG A 54 -3.86 11.16 0.39
CA ARG A 54 -3.27 11.91 -0.73
C ARG A 54 -1.79 12.16 -0.54
N LYS A 55 -1.38 12.51 0.69
CA LYS A 55 0.04 12.68 1.00
C LYS A 55 0.81 11.36 0.88
N ILE A 56 0.25 10.26 1.40
CA ILE A 56 0.81 8.92 1.25
C ILE A 56 1.01 8.59 -0.23
N ILE A 57 -0.02 8.71 -1.06
CA ILE A 57 0.04 8.44 -2.50
C ILE A 57 1.10 9.31 -3.18
N THR A 58 1.14 10.61 -2.86
CA THR A 58 2.14 11.55 -3.39
C THR A 58 3.56 11.07 -3.04
N ASN A 59 3.77 10.61 -1.81
CA ASN A 59 5.07 10.10 -1.40
C ASN A 59 5.44 8.81 -2.13
N LEU A 60 4.50 7.87 -2.26
CA LEU A 60 4.73 6.63 -3.01
C LEU A 60 5.00 6.88 -4.50
N LYS A 61 4.38 7.91 -5.09
CA LYS A 61 4.56 8.30 -6.51
C LYS A 61 5.91 8.97 -6.79
N PHE A 62 6.32 9.91 -5.94
CA PHE A 62 7.44 10.82 -6.26
C PHE A 62 8.72 10.56 -5.46
N TRP A 63 8.66 9.79 -4.38
CA TRP A 63 9.81 9.50 -3.51
C TRP A 63 10.24 8.03 -3.56
N GLY A 64 9.93 7.33 -4.65
CA GLY A 64 10.24 5.90 -4.81
C GLY A 64 11.71 5.53 -4.68
N SER A 65 12.64 6.48 -4.87
CA SER A 65 14.08 6.29 -4.69
C SER A 65 14.58 6.55 -3.26
N SER A 66 13.72 7.00 -2.34
CA SER A 66 14.09 7.34 -0.96
C SER A 66 13.47 6.33 0.02
N GLU A 67 14.22 5.27 0.32
CA GLU A 67 13.79 4.23 1.26
C GLU A 67 13.31 4.78 2.61
N PRO A 68 13.98 5.77 3.26
CA PRO A 68 13.51 6.31 4.53
C PRO A 68 12.10 6.91 4.43
N ILE A 69 11.81 7.63 3.35
CA ILE A 69 10.50 8.25 3.11
C ILE A 69 9.45 7.19 2.83
N ILE A 70 9.75 6.22 1.96
CA ILE A 70 8.82 5.13 1.63
C ILE A 70 8.50 4.31 2.87
N SER A 71 9.52 3.90 3.64
CA SER A 71 9.36 3.15 4.88
C SER A 71 8.50 3.89 5.91
N LYS A 72 8.77 5.19 6.14
CA LYS A 72 7.97 6.02 7.06
C LYS A 72 6.54 6.21 6.57
N THR A 73 6.36 6.40 5.25
CA THR A 73 5.05 6.56 4.60
C THR A 73 4.20 5.29 4.74
N LEU A 74 4.80 4.13 4.46
CA LEU A 74 4.12 2.84 4.59
C LEU A 74 3.88 2.45 6.05
N GLY A 75 4.73 2.92 6.97
CA GLY A 75 4.48 2.83 8.41
C GLY A 75 3.16 3.51 8.80
N LEU A 76 2.95 4.74 8.36
CA LEU A 76 1.68 5.46 8.61
C LEU A 76 0.49 4.75 7.94
N LEU A 77 0.63 4.32 6.69
CA LEU A 77 -0.41 3.56 5.99
C LEU A 77 -0.76 2.25 6.74
N SER A 78 0.24 1.58 7.30
CA SER A 78 0.04 0.36 8.08
C SER A 78 -0.76 0.64 9.37
N GLU A 79 -0.43 1.71 10.11
CA GLU A 79 -1.17 2.12 11.30
C GLU A 79 -2.61 2.55 11.00
N LEU A 80 -2.85 3.18 9.84
CA LEU A 80 -4.17 3.58 9.38
C LEU A 80 -5.03 2.38 8.98
N SER A 81 -4.48 1.47 8.17
CA SER A 81 -5.18 0.26 7.71
C SER A 81 -5.34 -0.83 8.77
N GLY A 82 -4.63 -0.75 9.89
CA GLY A 82 -4.76 -1.70 11.01
C GLY A 82 -5.90 -1.39 11.99
N GLY A 83 -6.46 -0.18 11.99
CA GLY A 83 -7.51 0.23 12.92
C GLY A 83 -8.92 0.02 12.36
N TYR A 84 -9.78 -0.72 13.07
CA TYR A 84 -11.11 -1.10 12.60
C TYR A 84 -12.01 0.08 12.18
N SER A 85 -12.16 1.11 13.01
CA SER A 85 -12.97 2.30 12.64
C SER A 85 -12.32 3.15 11.56
N CYS A 86 -10.99 3.23 11.53
CA CYS A 86 -10.28 4.01 10.54
C CYS A 86 -10.41 3.36 9.15
N VAL A 87 -10.17 2.06 9.05
CA VAL A 87 -10.22 1.34 7.77
C VAL A 87 -11.61 1.43 7.11
N ARG A 88 -12.70 1.39 7.88
CA ARG A 88 -14.07 1.56 7.35
C ARG A 88 -14.37 2.96 6.81
N LYS A 89 -13.66 3.99 7.26
CA LYS A 89 -13.74 5.34 6.68
C LYS A 89 -12.84 5.45 5.46
N LEU A 90 -11.64 4.87 5.54
CA LEU A 90 -10.64 4.90 4.46
C LEU A 90 -11.18 4.29 3.17
N VAL A 91 -11.85 3.14 3.23
CA VAL A 91 -12.36 2.46 2.02
C VAL A 91 -13.44 3.23 1.27
N LYS A 92 -14.01 4.29 1.86
CA LYS A 92 -14.97 5.19 1.18
C LYS A 92 -14.29 6.33 0.44
N LEU A 93 -12.97 6.47 0.58
CA LEU A 93 -12.20 7.53 -0.03
C LEU A 93 -11.76 7.09 -1.43
N GLU A 94 -12.00 7.95 -2.42
CA GLU A 94 -11.57 7.73 -3.81
C GLU A 94 -10.07 7.44 -3.89
N GLU A 95 -9.27 8.09 -3.05
CA GLU A 95 -7.83 7.91 -3.04
C GLU A 95 -7.41 6.50 -2.63
N VAL A 96 -8.18 5.83 -1.78
CA VAL A 96 -7.95 4.42 -1.43
C VAL A 96 -8.33 3.50 -2.59
N HIS A 97 -9.41 3.80 -3.32
CA HIS A 97 -9.76 3.05 -4.54
C HIS A 97 -8.66 3.15 -5.60
N VAL A 98 -8.05 4.34 -5.77
CA VAL A 98 -6.87 4.51 -6.63
C VAL A 98 -5.74 3.60 -6.17
N MET A 99 -5.43 3.52 -4.87
CA MET A 99 -4.38 2.63 -4.38
C MET A 99 -4.69 1.15 -4.61
N LEU A 100 -5.95 0.73 -4.50
CA LEU A 100 -6.36 -0.66 -4.74
C LEU A 100 -6.34 -1.04 -6.22
N THR A 101 -6.49 -0.09 -7.13
CA THR A 101 -6.54 -0.34 -8.58
C THR A 101 -5.23 -0.04 -9.31
N HIS A 102 -4.38 0.83 -8.75
CA HIS A 102 -3.16 1.35 -9.38
C HIS A 102 -1.92 1.09 -8.50
N HIS A 103 -1.67 -0.18 -8.17
CA HIS A 103 -0.57 -0.60 -7.28
C HIS A 103 0.61 -1.27 -8.01
N THR A 104 1.00 -0.71 -9.15
CA THR A 104 2.11 -1.21 -10.00
C THR A 104 3.32 -0.28 -9.96
N ALA A 105 4.43 -0.70 -10.56
CA ALA A 105 5.63 0.13 -10.71
C ALA A 105 5.41 1.40 -11.55
N GLU A 106 4.39 1.43 -12.41
CA GLU A 106 3.99 2.62 -13.17
C GLU A 106 3.50 3.73 -12.25
N HIS A 107 2.77 3.36 -11.18
CA HIS A 107 2.20 4.32 -10.24
C HIS A 107 3.06 4.50 -9.00
N PHE A 108 3.74 3.45 -8.53
CA PHE A 108 4.59 3.46 -7.36
C PHE A 108 5.98 2.96 -7.73
N PRO A 109 6.92 3.87 -8.10
CA PRO A 109 8.22 3.49 -8.68
C PRO A 109 9.07 2.56 -7.81
N PHE A 110 8.88 2.55 -6.49
CA PHE A 110 9.60 1.64 -5.57
C PHE A 110 9.21 0.16 -5.76
N LEU A 111 8.16 -0.14 -6.52
CA LEU A 111 7.79 -1.50 -6.94
C LEU A 111 8.54 -1.95 -8.21
N GLY A 112 9.28 -1.06 -8.86
CA GLY A 112 10.03 -1.36 -10.08
C GLY A 112 11.36 -2.07 -9.83
N MET A 113 12.00 -2.48 -10.93
CA MET A 113 13.26 -3.23 -10.96
C MET A 113 14.49 -2.45 -10.48
N GLY A 114 14.36 -1.12 -10.45
CA GLY A 114 15.37 -0.21 -9.91
C GLY A 114 15.47 -0.23 -8.39
N ALA A 115 14.48 -0.82 -7.70
CA ALA A 115 14.50 -0.93 -6.24
C ALA A 115 15.61 -1.90 -5.78
N ASN A 116 16.33 -1.49 -4.75
CA ASN A 116 17.34 -2.32 -4.11
C ASN A 116 16.66 -3.52 -3.42
N THR A 117 17.32 -4.68 -3.36
CA THR A 117 16.74 -5.88 -2.72
C THR A 117 16.43 -5.67 -1.23
N VAL A 118 17.13 -4.73 -0.59
CA VAL A 118 16.87 -4.27 0.80
C VAL A 118 15.52 -3.52 0.90
N GLU A 119 15.18 -2.74 -0.12
CA GLU A 119 13.94 -1.93 -0.19
C GLU A 119 12.69 -2.81 -0.39
N MET A 120 12.86 -4.08 -0.76
CA MET A 120 11.74 -5.00 -1.00
C MET A 120 10.93 -5.33 0.26
N ARG A 121 11.38 -4.93 1.47
CA ARG A 121 10.53 -4.97 2.67
C ARG A 121 9.33 -4.03 2.54
N CYS A 122 9.51 -2.87 1.91
CA CYS A 122 8.45 -1.89 1.70
C CYS A 122 7.31 -2.49 0.85
N ARG A 123 7.62 -3.39 -0.09
CA ARG A 123 6.61 -4.11 -0.87
C ARG A 123 5.65 -4.91 0.02
N SER A 124 6.20 -5.73 0.93
CA SER A 124 5.39 -6.50 1.87
C SER A 124 4.53 -5.60 2.78
N MET A 125 5.04 -4.42 3.18
CA MET A 125 4.27 -3.45 3.97
C MET A 125 3.11 -2.86 3.17
N LEU A 126 3.35 -2.47 1.92
CA LEU A 126 2.31 -1.96 1.02
C LEU A 126 1.21 -3.01 0.85
N TYR A 127 1.56 -4.20 0.40
CA TYR A 127 0.56 -5.24 0.11
C TYR A 127 -0.17 -5.75 1.35
N ALA A 128 0.47 -5.75 2.53
CA ALA A 128 -0.24 -6.01 3.77
C ALA A 128 -1.28 -4.92 4.10
N ALA A 129 -0.98 -3.65 3.82
CA ALA A 129 -1.94 -2.56 4.03
C ALA A 129 -3.07 -2.57 2.98
N LEU A 130 -2.74 -2.78 1.70
CA LEU A 130 -3.72 -2.89 0.61
C LEU A 130 -4.65 -4.08 0.83
N GLY A 131 -4.12 -5.24 1.22
CA GLY A 131 -4.93 -6.41 1.56
C GLY A 131 -5.94 -6.12 2.67
N ARG A 132 -5.51 -5.44 3.76
CA ARG A 132 -6.43 -5.03 4.83
C ARG A 132 -7.52 -4.07 4.37
N LEU A 133 -7.18 -3.14 3.47
CA LEU A 133 -8.14 -2.19 2.90
C LEU A 133 -9.14 -2.92 1.98
N LEU A 134 -8.66 -3.81 1.10
CA LEU A 134 -9.49 -4.61 0.21
C LEU A 134 -10.53 -5.41 0.99
N MET A 135 -10.09 -6.11 2.04
CA MET A 135 -10.92 -7.02 2.83
C MET A 135 -12.15 -6.39 3.48
N VAL A 136 -12.15 -5.08 3.73
CA VAL A 136 -13.30 -4.41 4.39
C VAL A 136 -14.58 -4.53 3.56
N GLU A 137 -14.44 -4.51 2.24
CA GLU A 137 -15.57 -4.54 1.30
C GLU A 137 -15.52 -5.72 0.33
N LEU A 138 -14.56 -6.64 0.51
CA LEU A 138 -14.39 -7.78 -0.39
C LEU A 138 -15.49 -8.82 -0.24
N GLY A 139 -15.83 -9.22 0.99
CA GLY A 139 -16.83 -10.26 1.22
C GLY A 139 -16.51 -11.56 0.46
N GLU A 140 -17.43 -11.97 -0.41
CA GLU A 140 -17.32 -13.14 -1.32
C GLU A 140 -17.15 -12.71 -2.79
N ASP A 141 -16.83 -11.43 -3.06
CA ASP A 141 -16.69 -10.88 -4.41
C ASP A 141 -15.36 -11.33 -5.05
N GLU A 142 -15.41 -12.46 -5.74
CA GLU A 142 -14.27 -13.02 -6.49
C GLU A 142 -13.82 -12.13 -7.65
N GLU A 143 -14.74 -11.42 -8.31
CA GLU A 143 -14.39 -10.54 -9.43
C GLU A 143 -13.53 -9.37 -8.95
N ARG A 144 -13.91 -8.75 -7.83
CA ARG A 144 -13.11 -7.69 -7.18
C ARG A 144 -11.76 -8.21 -6.70
N PHE A 145 -11.70 -9.43 -6.18
CA PHE A 145 -10.44 -10.08 -5.82
C PHE A 145 -9.53 -10.25 -7.05
N LEU A 146 -10.05 -10.84 -8.13
CA LEU A 146 -9.29 -11.08 -9.36
C LEU A 146 -8.83 -9.77 -10.03
N ALA A 147 -9.69 -8.75 -10.04
CA ALA A 147 -9.33 -7.42 -10.54
C ALA A 147 -8.16 -6.82 -9.75
N PHE A 148 -8.17 -6.97 -8.41
CA PHE A 148 -7.05 -6.55 -7.57
C PHE A 148 -5.78 -7.37 -7.83
N MET A 149 -5.89 -8.68 -8.06
CA MET A 149 -4.75 -9.57 -8.29
C MET A 149 -4.18 -9.50 -9.72
N MET A 150 -4.91 -8.90 -10.68
CA MET A 150 -4.54 -8.85 -12.10
C MET A 150 -3.09 -8.39 -12.35
N PRO A 151 -2.55 -7.34 -11.68
CA PRO A 151 -1.16 -6.94 -11.91
C PRO A 151 -0.13 -7.98 -11.48
N LEU A 152 -0.44 -8.77 -10.44
CA LEU A 152 0.41 -9.87 -9.98
C LEU A 152 0.33 -11.05 -10.96
N THR A 153 -0.86 -11.37 -11.47
CA THR A 153 -1.05 -12.40 -12.50
C THR A 153 -0.23 -12.05 -13.74
N ALA A 154 -0.33 -10.82 -14.25
CA ALA A 154 0.44 -10.39 -15.41
C ALA A 154 1.97 -10.48 -15.18
N ALA A 155 2.44 -10.18 -13.97
CA ALA A 155 3.84 -10.31 -13.62
C ALA A 155 4.29 -11.78 -13.53
N PHE A 156 3.46 -12.70 -13.03
CA PHE A 156 3.73 -14.14 -13.08
C PHE A 156 3.76 -14.67 -14.52
N GLU A 157 2.77 -14.31 -15.34
CA GLU A 157 2.70 -14.69 -16.75
C GLU A 157 3.91 -14.18 -17.52
N SER A 158 4.37 -12.96 -17.25
CA SER A 158 5.60 -12.42 -17.85
C SER A 158 6.84 -13.23 -17.47
N ILE A 159 6.90 -13.81 -16.27
CA ILE A 159 8.00 -14.68 -15.85
C ILE A 159 7.95 -16.02 -16.59
N ILE A 160 6.75 -16.57 -16.76
CA ILE A 160 6.54 -17.85 -17.44
C ILE A 160 6.83 -17.70 -18.95
N SER A 161 6.27 -16.68 -19.59
CA SER A 161 6.34 -16.45 -21.04
C SER A 161 7.75 -16.08 -21.51
N SER A 162 8.55 -15.43 -20.66
CA SER A 162 9.97 -15.20 -20.91
C SER A 162 10.81 -16.48 -20.89
N GLY A 163 10.22 -17.65 -20.61
CA GLY A 163 10.94 -18.93 -20.58
C GLY A 163 11.91 -19.03 -19.40
N MET A 164 11.81 -18.12 -18.43
CA MET A 164 12.71 -18.08 -17.27
C MET A 164 12.60 -19.33 -16.41
N LEU A 165 11.46 -20.03 -16.41
CA LEU A 165 11.28 -21.28 -15.66
C LEU A 165 11.59 -22.55 -16.48
N ASN A 166 11.69 -22.45 -17.81
CA ASN A 166 11.74 -23.61 -18.71
C ASN A 166 13.15 -24.06 -19.10
N ASN A 167 14.20 -23.30 -18.75
CA ASN A 167 15.59 -23.71 -18.97
C ASN A 167 16.46 -23.33 -17.76
N ALA A 168 16.65 -24.26 -16.83
CA ALA A 168 17.57 -24.12 -15.70
C ALA A 168 19.05 -23.92 -16.14
N GLU A 169 19.38 -24.26 -17.39
CA GLU A 169 20.71 -24.10 -17.99
C GLU A 169 20.83 -22.88 -18.91
N SER A 170 19.74 -22.12 -19.12
CA SER A 170 19.79 -20.89 -19.92
C SER A 170 20.32 -19.72 -19.07
N PRO A 171 21.24 -18.88 -19.59
CA PRO A 171 21.75 -17.71 -18.89
C PRO A 171 20.67 -16.67 -18.51
N MET A 172 19.41 -16.87 -18.89
CA MET A 172 18.28 -16.01 -18.49
C MET A 172 17.82 -16.19 -17.03
N PHE A 173 17.94 -17.38 -16.42
CA PHE A 173 17.73 -17.53 -14.96
C PHE A 173 18.80 -16.76 -14.16
N ALA A 174 19.93 -16.47 -14.80
CA ALA A 174 21.01 -15.66 -14.27
C ALA A 174 20.79 -14.14 -14.46
N SER A 175 19.74 -13.71 -15.17
CA SER A 175 19.43 -12.27 -15.27
C SER A 175 18.99 -11.74 -13.90
N GLU A 176 19.63 -10.68 -13.44
CA GLU A 176 19.32 -10.05 -12.16
C GLU A 176 17.89 -9.49 -12.14
N GLU A 177 17.36 -9.19 -13.32
CA GLU A 177 15.98 -8.80 -13.57
C GLU A 177 15.02 -9.92 -13.17
N ALA A 178 15.21 -11.15 -13.68
CA ALA A 178 14.35 -12.29 -13.34
C ALA A 178 14.25 -12.50 -11.82
N LYS A 179 15.40 -12.49 -11.15
CA LYS A 179 15.51 -12.69 -9.71
C LYS A 179 14.77 -11.60 -8.96
N LYS A 180 14.98 -10.33 -9.33
CA LYS A 180 14.33 -9.20 -8.67
C LYS A 180 12.81 -9.24 -8.85
N THR A 181 12.29 -9.61 -10.02
CA THR A 181 10.85 -9.73 -10.25
C THR A 181 10.26 -10.83 -9.37
N LEU A 182 10.91 -12.00 -9.32
CA LEU A 182 10.46 -13.13 -8.50
C LEU A 182 10.48 -12.80 -7.00
N ILE A 183 11.56 -12.20 -6.51
CA ILE A 183 11.65 -11.76 -5.10
C ILE A 183 10.58 -10.69 -4.82
N GLY A 184 10.36 -9.76 -5.75
CA GLY A 184 9.30 -8.76 -5.66
C GLY A 184 7.91 -9.39 -5.49
N LEU A 185 7.56 -10.34 -6.36
CA LEU A 185 6.28 -11.06 -6.27
C LEU A 185 6.13 -11.83 -4.97
N ALA A 186 7.18 -12.55 -4.55
CA ALA A 186 7.15 -13.27 -3.28
C ALA A 186 6.94 -12.32 -2.08
N ARG A 187 7.46 -11.08 -2.15
CA ARG A 187 7.26 -10.05 -1.12
C ARG A 187 5.85 -9.48 -1.14
N ASP A 188 5.27 -9.30 -2.32
CA ASP A 188 3.89 -8.84 -2.49
C ASP A 188 2.92 -9.87 -1.91
N LEU A 189 3.06 -11.14 -2.33
CA LEU A 189 2.26 -12.26 -1.83
C LEU A 189 2.39 -12.45 -0.32
N ARG A 190 3.60 -12.32 0.23
CA ARG A 190 3.80 -12.36 1.68
C ARG A 190 2.99 -11.28 2.40
N GLY A 191 2.90 -10.07 1.82
CA GLY A 191 2.08 -8.99 2.38
C GLY A 191 0.60 -9.35 2.36
N LEU A 192 0.10 -9.85 1.23
CA LEU A 192 -1.30 -10.25 1.06
C LEU A 192 -1.68 -11.41 1.98
N ALA A 193 -0.86 -12.46 2.02
CA ALA A 193 -1.07 -13.61 2.91
C ALA A 193 -1.10 -13.21 4.39
N PHE A 194 -0.32 -12.19 4.79
CA PHE A 194 -0.39 -11.64 6.15
C PHE A 194 -1.71 -10.90 6.42
N ALA A 195 -2.27 -10.22 5.42
CA ALA A 195 -3.51 -9.47 5.56
C ALA A 195 -4.75 -10.36 5.53
N PHE A 196 -4.80 -11.33 4.61
CA PHE A 196 -5.95 -12.21 4.35
C PHE A 196 -6.14 -13.21 5.47
N ASN A 197 -6.79 -12.79 6.56
CA ASN A 197 -6.91 -13.57 7.78
C ASN A 197 -8.27 -14.29 7.96
N THR A 198 -9.14 -14.28 6.96
CA THR A 198 -10.44 -14.97 6.97
C THR A 198 -10.41 -16.23 6.11
N LYS A 199 -11.26 -17.21 6.41
CA LYS A 199 -11.38 -18.44 5.61
C LYS A 199 -11.58 -18.13 4.13
N THR A 200 -12.53 -17.26 3.80
CA THR A 200 -12.88 -16.90 2.42
C THR A 200 -11.69 -16.32 1.68
N THR A 201 -11.02 -15.31 2.25
CA THR A 201 -9.88 -14.65 1.58
C THR A 201 -8.63 -15.51 1.51
N TYR A 202 -8.44 -16.41 2.48
CA TYR A 202 -7.40 -17.44 2.39
C TYR A 202 -7.67 -18.42 1.24
N MET A 203 -8.93 -18.87 1.07
CA MET A 203 -9.30 -19.76 -0.03
C MET A 203 -9.14 -19.06 -1.39
N MET A 204 -9.64 -17.84 -1.55
CA MET A 204 -9.44 -17.04 -2.78
C MET A 204 -7.96 -16.90 -3.14
N LEU A 205 -7.09 -16.59 -2.16
CA LEU A 205 -5.66 -16.50 -2.42
C LEU A 205 -5.03 -17.84 -2.77
N PHE A 206 -5.46 -18.93 -2.12
CA PHE A 206 -4.95 -20.26 -2.39
C PHE A 206 -5.38 -20.77 -3.78
N ASP A 207 -6.64 -20.55 -4.16
CA ASP A 207 -7.18 -20.96 -5.46
C ASP A 207 -6.55 -20.16 -6.62
N TRP A 208 -6.07 -18.95 -6.34
CA TRP A 208 -5.34 -18.13 -7.30
C TRP A 208 -3.87 -18.56 -7.51
N MET A 209 -3.23 -19.17 -6.50
CA MET A 209 -1.83 -19.60 -6.54
C MET A 209 -1.66 -20.94 -7.28
#